data_AF-A0A1F9E8S6-F1
#
_entry.id   AF-A0A1F9E8S6-F1
#
_cell.length_a   1.000
_cell.length_b   1.000
_cell.length_c   1.000
_cell.angle_alpha   90.00
_cell.angle_beta   90.00
_cell.angle_gamma   90.00
#
_symmetry.space_group_name_H-M   'P 1'
#
loop_
_entity.id
_entity.type
_entity.pdbx_description
1 polymer ?
#
loop_
_entity_poly.entity_id
_entity_poly.type
_entity_poly.pdbx_seq_one_letter_code
_entity_poly.pdbx_strand_id
1 'polypeptide(L)'
;MRTQSIDTNSKVEEIQVKLLHNMKSSLRFKKTLEMSSWILWLGKKAISKAHPGWDQKQKDLFFVETHYGNSLAQKLRNYLEKKHL
;
A
#
# COMPACT_ATOMS: atom_id res chain seq x y z
N MET A 1 22.56 -4.56 -7.63
CA MET A 1 21.47 -3.86 -6.92
C MET A 1 21.68 -4.11 -5.43
N ARG A 2 21.85 -3.06 -4.61
CA ARG A 2 22.01 -3.23 -3.15
C ARG A 2 20.63 -3.55 -2.59
N THR A 3 20.42 -4.78 -2.10
CA THR A 3 19.14 -5.23 -1.53
C THR A 3 18.89 -4.68 -0.14
N GLN A 4 19.95 -4.23 0.53
CA GLN A 4 19.90 -3.58 1.83
C GLN A 4 19.35 -2.16 1.73
N SER A 5 18.47 -1.82 2.69
CA SER A 5 18.00 -0.45 2.91
C SER A 5 19.15 0.47 3.37
N ILE A 6 19.24 1.66 2.79
CA ILE A 6 20.27 2.66 3.16
C ILE A 6 20.03 3.19 4.59
N ASP A 7 18.77 3.26 5.00
CA ASP A 7 18.34 3.84 6.27
C ASP A 7 18.28 2.81 7.41
N THR A 8 18.56 1.54 7.12
CA THR A 8 18.52 0.46 8.11
C THR A 8 19.94 -0.04 8.40
N ASN A 9 20.32 -0.06 9.69
CA ASN A 9 21.58 -0.67 10.11
C ASN A 9 21.64 -2.14 9.67
N SER A 10 22.76 -2.56 9.05
CA SER A 10 22.94 -3.91 8.49
C SER A 10 22.66 -5.03 9.51
N LYS A 11 23.05 -4.84 10.77
CA LYS A 11 22.82 -5.83 11.82
C LYS A 11 21.33 -6.00 12.13
N VAL A 12 20.56 -4.90 12.07
CA VAL A 12 19.11 -4.91 12.33
C VAL A 12 18.39 -5.62 11.19
N GLU A 13 18.78 -5.33 9.94
CA GLU A 13 18.24 -6.02 8.77
C GLU A 13 18.54 -7.53 8.82
N GLU A 14 19.77 -7.92 9.16
CA GLU A 14 20.14 -9.33 9.32
C GLU A 14 19.27 -10.04 10.36
N ILE A 15 19.04 -9.41 11.52
CA ILE A 15 18.15 -9.94 12.56
C ILE A 15 16.72 -10.08 12.03
N GLN A 16 16.20 -9.06 11.34
CA GLN A 16 14.85 -9.09 10.78
C GLN A 16 14.67 -10.22 9.76
N VAL A 17 15.64 -10.41 8.87
CA VAL A 17 15.65 -11.52 7.90
C VAL A 17 15.65 -12.86 8.62
N LYS A 18 16.50 -13.05 9.64
CA LYS A 18 16.52 -14.29 10.44
C LYS A 18 15.18 -14.57 11.13
N LEU A 19 14.54 -13.55 11.72
CA LEU A 19 13.23 -13.67 12.34
C LEU A 19 12.14 -14.07 11.34
N LEU A 20 12.13 -13.47 10.15
CA LEU A 20 11.19 -13.82 9.09
C LEU A 20 11.43 -15.24 8.55
N HIS A 21 12.70 -15.63 8.39
CA HIS A 21 13.07 -16.96 7.90
C HIS A 21 12.66 -18.08 8.86
N ASN A 22 12.83 -17.85 10.17
CA ASN A 22 12.49 -18.82 11.22
C ASN A 22 10.98 -18.84 11.56
N MET A 23 10.19 -17.93 10.99
CA MET A 23 8.75 -17.87 11.21
C MET A 23 8.02 -19.03 10.51
N LYS A 24 7.04 -19.64 11.19
CA LYS A 24 6.12 -20.62 10.57
C LYS A 24 5.43 -20.00 9.35
N SER A 25 5.19 -20.80 8.31
CA SER A 25 4.57 -20.34 7.05
C SER A 25 3.22 -19.64 7.26
N SER A 26 2.38 -20.16 8.16
CA SER A 26 1.09 -19.55 8.51
C SER A 26 1.24 -18.16 9.15
N LEU A 27 2.21 -18.00 10.04
CA LEU A 27 2.48 -16.72 10.68
C LEU A 27 3.11 -15.73 9.71
N ARG A 28 3.95 -16.20 8.78
CA ARG A 28 4.51 -15.37 7.71
C ARG A 28 3.42 -14.84 6.80
N PHE A 29 2.48 -15.69 6.38
CA PHE A 29 1.32 -15.27 5.60
C PHE A 29 0.48 -14.23 6.33
N LYS A 30 0.16 -14.46 7.61
CA LYS A 30 -0.56 -13.50 8.45
C LYS A 30 0.17 -12.14 8.49
N LYS A 31 1.49 -12.15 8.71
CA LYS A 31 2.30 -10.92 8.73
C LYS A 31 2.28 -10.18 7.40
N THR A 32 2.37 -10.89 6.28
CA THR A 32 2.25 -10.28 4.94
C THR A 32 0.90 -9.57 4.76
N LEU A 33 -0.21 -10.20 5.19
CA LEU A 33 -1.55 -9.59 5.11
C LEU A 33 -1.68 -8.34 6.01
N GLU A 34 -1.13 -8.40 7.23
CA GLU A 34 -1.09 -7.26 8.15
C GLU A 34 -0.29 -6.09 7.55
N MET A 35 0.91 -6.37 7.01
CA MET A 35 1.74 -5.36 6.36
C MET A 35 1.06 -4.74 5.15
N SER A 36 0.41 -5.55 4.30
CA SER A 36 -0.36 -5.08 3.16
C SER A 36 -1.46 -4.11 3.60
N SER A 37 -2.25 -4.49 4.61
CA SER A 37 -3.30 -3.65 5.17
C SER A 37 -2.76 -2.32 5.71
N TRP A 38 -1.62 -2.35 6.39
CA TRP A 38 -0.95 -1.14 6.88
C TRP A 38 -0.47 -0.21 5.77
N ILE A 39 0.15 -0.76 4.72
CA ILE A 39 0.63 0.03 3.58
C ILE A 39 -0.55 0.71 2.88
N LEU A 40 -1.65 -0.01 2.65
CA LEU A 40 -2.87 0.55 2.07
C LEU A 40 -3.42 1.69 2.93
N TRP A 41 -3.48 1.49 4.25
CA TRP A 41 -3.95 2.52 5.18
C TRP A 41 -3.05 3.76 5.18
N LEU A 42 -1.73 3.58 5.21
CA LEU A 42 -0.77 4.68 5.18
C LEU A 42 -0.90 5.50 3.89
N GLY A 43 -1.01 4.84 2.74
CA GLY A 43 -1.21 5.51 1.45
C GLY A 43 -2.48 6.36 1.43
N LYS A 44 -3.62 5.77 1.81
CA LYS A 44 -4.90 6.51 1.88
C LYS A 44 -4.88 7.65 2.90
N LYS A 45 -4.21 7.46 4.04
CA LYS A 45 -4.04 8.51 5.06
C LYS A 45 -3.18 9.66 4.57
N ALA A 46 -2.09 9.37 3.85
CA ALA A 46 -1.24 10.40 3.25
C ALA A 46 -2.02 11.25 2.24
N ILE A 47 -2.80 10.61 1.35
CA ILE A 47 -3.68 11.30 0.39
C ILE A 47 -4.71 12.16 1.13
N SER A 48 -5.33 11.64 2.18
CA SER A 48 -6.31 12.39 2.98
C SER A 48 -5.72 13.63 3.64
N LYS A 49 -4.47 13.56 4.09
CA LYS A 49 -3.74 14.72 4.66
C LYS A 49 -3.36 15.75 3.59
N ALA A 50 -2.93 15.29 2.41
CA ALA A 50 -2.54 16.17 1.31
C ALA A 50 -3.75 16.87 0.67
N HIS A 51 -4.93 16.23 0.69
CA HIS A 51 -6.15 16.73 0.06
C HIS A 51 -7.34 16.76 1.04
N PRO A 52 -7.36 17.68 2.02
CA PRO A 52 -8.39 17.72 3.05
C PRO A 52 -9.79 18.00 2.48
N GLY A 53 -9.89 18.79 1.40
CA GLY A 53 -11.16 19.15 0.76
C GLY A 53 -11.71 18.13 -0.24
N TRP A 54 -10.99 17.04 -0.51
CA TRP A 54 -11.49 16.00 -1.42
C TRP A 54 -12.50 15.08 -0.74
N ASP A 55 -13.51 14.66 -1.50
CA ASP A 55 -14.41 13.60 -1.09
C ASP A 55 -13.69 12.23 -1.12
N GLN A 56 -14.37 11.19 -0.62
CA GLN A 56 -13.80 9.86 -0.55
C GLN A 56 -13.54 9.26 -1.95
N LYS A 57 -14.39 9.57 -2.94
CA LYS A 57 -14.28 9.05 -4.30
C LYS A 57 -13.05 9.60 -5.01
N GLN A 58 -12.78 10.90 -4.87
CA GLN A 58 -11.59 11.58 -5.39
C GLN A 58 -10.32 10.97 -4.78
N LYS A 59 -10.30 10.76 -3.46
CA LYS A 59 -9.18 10.14 -2.75
C LYS A 59 -8.92 8.71 -3.22
N ASP A 60 -9.96 7.90 -3.39
CA ASP A 60 -9.83 6.52 -3.85
C ASP A 60 -9.40 6.42 -5.32
N LEU A 61 -9.92 7.28 -6.20
CA LEU A 61 -9.48 7.34 -7.60
C LEU A 61 -8.01 7.74 -7.70
N PHE A 62 -7.58 8.75 -6.94
CA PHE A 62 -6.19 9.19 -6.91
C PHE A 62 -5.25 8.12 -6.34
N PHE A 63 -5.70 7.38 -5.31
CA PHE A 63 -4.98 6.22 -4.80
C PHE A 63 -4.76 5.16 -5.90
N VAL A 64 -5.81 4.85 -6.66
CA VAL A 64 -5.72 3.87 -7.74
C VAL A 64 -4.81 4.35 -8.86
N GLU A 65 -4.91 5.61 -9.24
CA GLU A 65 -4.06 6.24 -10.26
C GLU A 65 -2.58 6.17 -9.88
N THR A 66 -2.27 6.53 -8.63
CA THR A 66 -0.90 6.58 -8.12
C THR A 66 -0.25 5.20 -8.00
N HIS A 67 -0.99 4.19 -7.51
CA HIS A 67 -0.41 2.88 -7.18
C HIS A 67 -0.62 1.80 -8.24
N TYR A 68 -1.65 1.92 -9.07
CA TYR A 68 -2.03 0.91 -10.07
C TYR A 68 -2.11 1.47 -11.50
N GLY A 69 -1.92 2.78 -11.66
CA GLY A 69 -1.79 3.46 -12.94
C GLY A 69 -3.11 3.97 -13.53
N ASN A 70 -2.96 4.89 -14.48
CA ASN A 70 -4.04 5.65 -15.10
C ASN A 70 -5.09 4.77 -15.79
N SER A 71 -4.67 3.66 -16.41
CA SER A 71 -5.59 2.76 -17.11
C SER A 71 -6.65 2.17 -16.17
N LEU A 72 -6.23 1.74 -14.97
CA LEU A 72 -7.16 1.18 -13.99
C LEU A 72 -8.02 2.28 -13.36
N ALA A 73 -7.43 3.44 -13.05
CA ALA A 73 -8.16 4.57 -12.50
C ALA A 73 -9.29 5.03 -13.42
N GLN A 74 -9.04 5.09 -14.74
CA GLN A 74 -10.08 5.46 -15.71
C GLN A 74 -11.20 4.42 -15.79
N LYS A 75 -10.88 3.12 -15.78
CA LYS A 75 -11.89 2.06 -15.74
C LYS A 75 -12.76 2.15 -14.49
N LEU A 76 -12.14 2.42 -13.34
CA LEU A 76 -12.85 2.61 -12.08
C LEU A 76 -13.75 3.85 -12.12
N ARG A 77 -13.25 4.99 -12.63
CA ARG A 77 -14.04 6.22 -12.79
C ARG A 77 -15.28 5.96 -13.64
N ASN A 78 -15.10 5.36 -14.82
CA ASN A 78 -16.20 5.02 -15.73
C ASN A 78 -17.23 4.09 -15.07
N TYR A 79 -16.77 3.10 -14.30
CA TYR A 79 -17.65 2.18 -13.57
C TYR A 79 -18.48 2.91 -12.51
N LEU A 80 -17.85 3.78 -11.72
CA LEU A 80 -18.52 4.53 -10.67
C LEU A 80 -19.52 5.53 -11.24
N GLU A 81 -19.20 6.21 -12.35
CA GLU A 81 -20.13 7.13 -13.04
C GLU A 81 -21.34 6.40 -13.60
N LYS A 82 -21.17 5.20 -14.19
CA LYS A 82 -22.27 4.38 -14.70
C LYS A 82 -23.22 3.86 -13.63
N LYS A 83 -22.76 3.71 -12.38
CA LYS A 83 -23.56 3.20 -11.26
C LYS A 83 -24.40 4.29 -10.58
N HIS A 84 -24.22 5.56 -10.97
CA HIS A 84 -24.96 6.71 -10.45
C HIS A 84 -26.02 7.25 -11.45
N LEU A 85 -26.23 6.56 -12.58
CA LEU A 85 -27.37 6.70 -13.47
C LEU A 85 -28.38 5.58 -13.19
#